data_AF-A0AAD8ELT5-F1
#
_entry.id   AF-A0AAD8ELT5-F1
#
_cell.length_a   1.000
_cell.length_b   1.000
_cell.length_c   1.000
_cell.angle_alpha   90.00
_cell.angle_beta   90.00
_cell.angle_gamma   90.00
#
_symmetry.space_group_name_H-M   'P 1'
#
loop_
_entity.id
_entity.type
_entity.pdbx_description
1 polymer ?
#
loop_
_entity_poly.entity_id
_entity_poly.type
_entity_poly.pdbx_seq_one_letter_code
_entity_poly.pdbx_strand_id
1 'polypeptide(L)'
;MHDITNPDYFNKGYPAEIQKDVDKLDLMISSNLLLSHRARALGALKQWVFPFAHDYLNIFKIPKELNYKRNLREMVIFAKDELTKINMTITRDGAIPTKRDRCTLNYHFYQKEPKGPFYVWKNSENINFIISLLSGEEVTVNVDIRQKFNFNAVKFSYIKLSFQALNEEKQQDLDKLLRNFEVKMTHLGNSHFHCDGKIYTMTSDSLEIRYSLVEYAPEDPAIVSEVFKKLRKGDMMLSPYAMWKFQLLDSANTGSLGKLLAFVDYIDVLLEGEGQYLNEDCISQCSNNMEVYYIVDATA
;
A
#
# COMPACT_ATOMS: atom_id res chain seq x y z
N MET A 1 -8.95 -11.88 -44.91
CA MET A 1 -8.65 -11.73 -43.48
C MET A 1 -7.22 -12.21 -43.19
N HIS A 2 -6.24 -11.81 -44.02
CA HIS A 2 -4.84 -12.29 -43.98
C HIS A 2 -3.82 -11.18 -43.64
N ASP A 3 -4.27 -9.95 -43.36
CA ASP A 3 -3.39 -8.77 -43.27
C ASP A 3 -3.10 -8.28 -41.84
N ILE A 4 -3.74 -8.85 -40.82
CA ILE A 4 -3.66 -8.34 -39.43
C ILE A 4 -2.35 -8.77 -38.72
N THR A 5 -1.56 -9.65 -39.34
CA THR A 5 -0.28 -10.13 -38.80
C THR A 5 0.93 -9.37 -39.36
N ASN A 6 0.73 -8.42 -40.26
CA ASN A 6 1.83 -7.60 -40.79
C ASN A 6 2.13 -6.47 -39.79
N PRO A 7 3.33 -6.42 -39.16
CA PRO A 7 3.69 -5.33 -38.25
C PRO A 7 3.72 -3.96 -38.92
N ASP A 8 3.85 -3.91 -40.26
CA ASP A 8 3.73 -2.68 -41.05
C ASP A 8 2.29 -2.26 -41.37
N TYR A 9 1.29 -3.06 -41.00
CA TYR A 9 -0.12 -2.69 -41.21
C TYR A 9 -0.49 -1.42 -40.44
N PHE A 10 0.11 -1.19 -39.27
CA PHE A 10 -0.05 0.03 -38.49
C PHE A 10 0.94 1.15 -38.87
N ASN A 11 1.96 0.86 -39.69
CA ASN A 11 2.92 1.85 -40.19
C ASN A 11 2.47 2.53 -41.51
N LYS A 12 1.48 1.96 -42.20
CA LYS A 12 0.78 2.66 -43.29
C LYS A 12 -0.20 3.63 -42.66
N GLY A 13 0.03 4.93 -42.84
CA GLY A 13 -0.91 5.96 -42.42
C GLY A 13 -2.33 5.62 -42.88
N TYR A 14 -3.33 5.89 -42.04
CA TYR A 14 -4.69 5.52 -42.34
C TYR A 14 -5.16 6.26 -43.61
N PRO A 15 -6.08 5.67 -44.40
CA PRO A 15 -6.76 6.42 -45.46
C PRO A 15 -7.27 7.75 -44.91
N ALA A 16 -7.08 8.84 -45.67
CA ALA A 16 -7.43 10.20 -45.25
C ALA A 16 -8.90 10.31 -44.77
N GLU A 17 -9.77 9.44 -45.29
CA GLU A 17 -11.19 9.31 -44.97
C GLU A 17 -11.44 8.88 -43.52
N ILE A 18 -10.56 8.08 -42.91
CA ILE A 18 -10.71 7.60 -41.53
C ILE A 18 -9.68 8.18 -40.57
N GLN A 19 -8.62 8.82 -41.07
CA GLN A 19 -7.54 9.41 -40.26
C GLN A 19 -8.08 10.33 -39.16
N LYS A 20 -9.06 11.18 -39.47
CA LYS A 20 -9.67 12.10 -38.50
C LYS A 20 -10.38 11.38 -37.35
N ASP A 21 -11.04 10.27 -37.64
CA ASP A 21 -11.75 9.47 -36.63
C ASP A 21 -10.78 8.64 -35.79
N VAL A 22 -9.70 8.14 -36.41
CA VAL A 22 -8.61 7.47 -35.69
C VAL A 22 -7.87 8.44 -34.77
N ASP A 23 -7.49 9.64 -35.26
CA ASP A 23 -6.85 10.67 -34.45
C ASP A 23 -7.70 11.06 -33.23
N LYS A 24 -9.03 11.13 -33.43
CA LYS A 24 -9.97 11.40 -32.35
C LYS A 24 -10.01 10.25 -31.34
N LEU A 25 -10.01 9.00 -31.79
CA LEU A 25 -9.98 7.82 -30.93
C LEU A 25 -8.68 7.74 -30.11
N ASP A 26 -7.53 7.92 -30.76
CA ASP A 26 -6.21 7.93 -30.10
C ASP A 26 -6.11 9.00 -29.03
N LEU A 27 -6.66 10.18 -29.32
CA LEU A 27 -6.72 11.28 -28.37
C LEU A 27 -7.63 10.92 -27.17
N MET A 28 -8.78 10.28 -27.40
CA MET A 28 -9.67 9.80 -26.33
C MET A 28 -9.00 8.74 -25.45
N ILE A 29 -8.33 7.75 -26.05
CA ILE A 29 -7.59 6.69 -25.33
C ILE A 29 -6.49 7.31 -24.48
N SER A 30 -5.66 8.17 -25.08
CA SER A 30 -4.55 8.83 -24.39
C SER A 30 -5.03 9.70 -23.23
N SER A 31 -6.17 10.38 -23.40
CA SER A 31 -6.75 11.22 -22.35
C SER A 31 -7.32 10.40 -21.20
N ASN A 32 -7.98 9.28 -21.48
CA ASN A 32 -8.46 8.36 -20.45
C ASN A 32 -7.29 7.74 -19.67
N LEU A 33 -6.22 7.35 -20.36
CA LEU A 33 -5.01 6.85 -19.73
C LEU A 33 -4.39 7.90 -18.80
N LEU A 34 -4.22 9.14 -19.28
CA LEU A 34 -3.70 10.25 -18.49
C LEU A 34 -4.54 10.53 -17.25
N LEU A 35 -5.87 10.53 -17.37
CA LEU A 35 -6.76 10.70 -16.22
C LEU A 35 -6.60 9.58 -15.20
N SER A 36 -6.50 8.33 -15.65
CA SER A 36 -6.28 7.18 -14.77
C SER A 36 -4.95 7.31 -14.02
N HIS A 37 -3.87 7.69 -14.71
CA HIS A 37 -2.59 7.96 -14.07
C HIS A 37 -2.66 9.12 -13.08
N ARG A 38 -3.36 10.20 -13.44
CA ARG A 38 -3.60 11.34 -12.54
C ARG A 38 -4.34 10.92 -11.28
N ALA A 39 -5.43 10.16 -11.41
CA ALA A 39 -6.22 9.68 -10.27
C ALA A 39 -5.37 8.79 -9.34
N ARG A 40 -4.59 7.86 -9.91
CA ARG A 40 -3.67 7.01 -9.14
C ARG A 40 -2.58 7.81 -8.42
N ALA A 41 -1.95 8.77 -9.11
CA ALA A 41 -0.93 9.64 -8.52
C ALA A 41 -1.49 10.48 -7.37
N LEU A 42 -2.68 11.06 -7.53
CA LEU A 42 -3.36 11.81 -6.48
C LEU A 42 -3.75 10.92 -5.30
N GLY A 43 -4.23 9.69 -5.55
CA GLY A 43 -4.54 8.72 -4.51
C GLY A 43 -3.32 8.34 -3.70
N ALA A 44 -2.22 7.98 -4.37
CA ALA A 44 -0.95 7.65 -3.73
C ALA A 44 -0.38 8.84 -2.94
N LEU A 45 -0.42 10.06 -3.50
CA LEU A 45 0.01 11.27 -2.80
C LEU A 45 -0.81 11.47 -1.52
N LYS A 46 -2.15 11.42 -1.61
CA LYS A 46 -3.05 11.57 -0.45
C LYS A 46 -2.73 10.59 0.67
N GLN A 47 -2.36 9.35 0.32
CA GLN A 47 -2.02 8.30 1.27
C GLN A 47 -0.66 8.55 1.92
N TRP A 48 0.33 8.92 1.10
CA TRP A 48 1.68 9.25 1.57
C TRP A 48 1.67 10.45 2.53
N VAL A 49 0.93 11.52 2.19
CA VAL A 49 0.91 12.75 2.99
C VAL A 49 -0.09 12.75 4.13
N PHE A 50 -0.94 11.73 4.30
CA PHE A 50 -1.98 11.74 5.34
C PHE A 50 -1.38 12.07 6.73
N PRO A 51 -1.97 12.98 7.54
CA PRO A 51 -3.20 13.77 7.33
C PRO A 51 -3.00 15.13 6.61
N PHE A 52 -1.81 15.43 6.10
CA PHE A 52 -1.39 16.73 5.60
C PHE A 52 -1.78 17.03 4.14
N ALA A 53 -2.83 16.39 3.59
CA ALA A 53 -3.22 16.59 2.18
C ALA A 53 -3.43 18.06 1.82
N HIS A 54 -3.91 18.88 2.76
CA HIS A 54 -4.13 20.31 2.53
C HIS A 54 -2.84 21.07 2.13
N ASP A 55 -1.68 20.68 2.68
CA ASP A 55 -0.39 21.33 2.36
C ASP A 55 0.04 21.09 0.91
N TYR A 56 -0.40 19.98 0.30
CA TYR A 56 -0.03 19.59 -1.05
C TYR A 56 -1.12 19.90 -2.06
N LEU A 57 -2.38 19.79 -1.67
CA LEU A 57 -3.50 19.78 -2.61
C LEU A 57 -4.21 21.12 -2.73
N ASN A 58 -4.03 22.05 -1.78
CA ASN A 58 -4.63 23.39 -1.86
C ASN A 58 -4.15 24.22 -3.06
N ILE A 59 -2.94 23.95 -3.56
CA ILE A 59 -2.43 24.60 -4.77
C ILE A 59 -3.19 24.17 -6.03
N PHE A 60 -3.82 22.99 -6.00
CA PHE A 60 -4.72 22.50 -7.04
C PHE A 60 -6.13 22.97 -6.69
N LYS A 61 -6.41 24.27 -6.87
CA LYS A 61 -7.81 24.75 -6.94
C LYS A 61 -8.43 24.15 -8.20
N ILE A 62 -8.90 22.90 -8.11
CA ILE A 62 -9.55 22.19 -9.20
C ILE A 62 -10.82 23.00 -9.54
N PRO A 63 -10.92 23.60 -10.74
CA PRO A 63 -12.16 24.26 -11.13
C PRO A 63 -13.25 23.18 -11.14
N LYS A 64 -14.25 23.32 -10.26
CA LYS A 64 -15.44 22.43 -10.20
C LYS A 64 -16.24 22.42 -11.52
N GLU A 65 -15.90 23.34 -12.43
CA GLU A 65 -16.66 23.70 -13.62
C GLU A 65 -15.91 23.40 -14.93
N LEU A 66 -14.79 22.69 -14.90
CA LEU A 66 -14.25 22.15 -16.15
C LEU A 66 -15.26 21.15 -16.69
N ASN A 67 -16.12 21.61 -17.59
CA ASN A 67 -17.09 20.80 -18.29
C ASN A 67 -16.30 19.93 -19.28
N TYR A 68 -15.70 18.86 -18.76
CA TYR A 68 -14.72 17.96 -19.40
C TYR A 68 -15.20 17.38 -20.74
N LYS A 69 -16.50 17.53 -21.05
CA LYS A 69 -17.11 17.11 -22.31
C LYS A 69 -16.73 17.98 -23.52
N ARG A 70 -16.12 19.16 -23.36
CA ARG A 70 -15.95 20.12 -24.48
C ARG A 70 -14.52 20.41 -24.96
N ASN A 71 -13.47 20.22 -24.15
CA ASN A 71 -12.09 20.45 -24.61
C ASN A 71 -11.07 19.48 -24.01
N LEU A 72 -10.90 18.35 -24.70
CA LEU A 72 -10.00 17.27 -24.31
C LEU A 72 -8.51 17.67 -24.34
N ARG A 73 -8.13 18.65 -25.17
CA ARG A 73 -6.74 19.15 -25.26
C ARG A 73 -6.36 19.97 -24.04
N GLU A 74 -7.24 20.88 -23.60
CA GLU A 74 -7.06 21.65 -22.37
C GLU A 74 -6.92 20.73 -21.16
N MET A 75 -7.76 19.69 -21.10
CA MET A 75 -7.74 18.68 -20.05
C MET A 75 -6.39 17.94 -19.95
N VAL A 76 -5.80 17.56 -21.09
CA VAL A 76 -4.46 16.95 -21.13
C VAL A 76 -3.40 17.92 -20.59
N ILE A 77 -3.46 19.19 -20.99
CA ILE A 77 -2.52 20.22 -20.53
C ILE A 77 -2.64 20.40 -19.01
N PHE A 78 -3.86 20.55 -18.47
CA PHE A 78 -4.08 20.71 -17.03
C PHE A 78 -3.60 19.50 -16.24
N ALA A 79 -3.95 18.28 -16.66
CA ALA A 79 -3.53 17.07 -15.97
C ALA A 79 -2.00 16.91 -15.96
N LYS A 80 -1.32 17.24 -17.07
CA LYS A 80 0.15 17.25 -17.14
C LYS A 80 0.77 18.28 -16.20
N ASP A 81 0.20 19.49 -16.18
CA ASP A 81 0.70 20.59 -15.34
C ASP A 81 0.53 20.29 -13.84
N GLU A 82 -0.60 19.67 -13.45
CA GLU A 82 -0.82 19.17 -12.09
C GLU A 82 0.18 18.08 -11.70
N LEU A 83 0.37 17.05 -12.53
CA LEU A 83 1.35 15.99 -12.26
C LEU A 83 2.77 16.55 -12.11
N THR A 84 3.13 17.53 -12.93
CA THR A 84 4.42 18.22 -12.86
C THR A 84 4.58 18.97 -11.54
N LYS A 85 3.56 19.70 -11.11
CA LYS A 85 3.53 20.43 -9.84
C LYS A 85 3.56 19.50 -8.62
N ILE A 86 2.86 18.37 -8.67
CA ILE A 86 2.94 17.32 -7.63
C ILE A 86 4.38 16.85 -7.48
N ASN A 87 5.02 16.48 -8.59
CA ASN A 87 6.39 16.00 -8.57
C ASN A 87 7.35 17.04 -7.97
N MET A 88 7.27 18.30 -8.41
CA MET A 88 8.08 19.39 -7.85
C MET A 88 7.85 19.60 -6.36
N THR A 89 6.60 19.48 -5.89
CA THR A 89 6.25 19.67 -4.48
C THR A 89 6.85 18.56 -3.62
N ILE A 90 6.74 17.30 -4.07
CA ILE A 90 7.35 16.14 -3.39
C ILE A 90 8.88 16.31 -3.32
N THR A 91 9.53 16.65 -4.44
CA THR A 91 10.99 16.83 -4.48
C THR A 91 11.46 17.95 -3.55
N ARG A 92 10.73 19.08 -3.53
CA ARG A 92 11.07 20.21 -2.66
C ARG A 92 10.88 19.87 -1.18
N ASP A 93 9.79 19.19 -0.86
CA ASP A 93 9.46 18.78 0.50
C ASP A 93 10.48 17.79 1.08
N GLY A 94 10.95 16.83 0.27
CA GLY A 94 12.05 15.94 0.68
C GLY A 94 13.40 16.63 0.90
N ALA A 95 13.57 17.88 0.43
CA ALA A 95 14.82 18.62 0.52
C ALA A 95 14.85 19.67 1.65
N ILE A 96 13.71 19.99 2.27
CA ILE A 96 13.60 21.10 3.23
C ILE A 96 12.82 20.62 4.47
N PRO A 97 13.39 20.74 5.69
CA PRO A 97 12.66 20.46 6.91
C PRO A 97 11.40 21.32 7.02
N THR A 98 10.25 20.67 7.17
CA THR A 98 8.93 21.29 7.28
C THR A 98 8.38 21.18 8.69
N LYS A 99 7.27 21.88 8.97
CA LYS A 99 6.54 21.72 10.24
C LYS A 99 6.02 20.29 10.41
N ARG A 100 5.67 19.63 9.30
CA ARG A 100 5.22 18.24 9.26
C ARG A 100 6.27 17.28 9.84
N ASP A 101 7.55 17.52 9.56
CA ASP A 101 8.62 16.62 10.01
C ASP A 101 8.76 16.60 11.54
N ARG A 102 8.27 17.64 12.25
CA ARG A 102 8.15 17.64 13.72
C ARG A 102 6.90 16.93 14.24
N CYS A 103 5.90 16.76 13.38
CA CYS A 103 4.63 16.15 13.68
C CYS A 103 4.60 14.65 13.37
N THR A 104 5.55 14.13 12.61
CA THR A 104 5.60 12.72 12.24
C THR A 104 6.69 12.02 13.03
N LEU A 105 6.32 10.98 13.78
CA LEU A 105 7.24 10.17 14.56
C LEU A 105 7.36 8.78 13.94
N ASN A 106 8.58 8.28 13.81
CA ASN A 106 8.82 6.89 13.41
C ASN A 106 8.65 5.96 14.62
N TYR A 107 8.13 4.76 14.39
CA TYR A 107 8.02 3.71 15.41
C TYR A 107 8.25 2.34 14.79
N HIS A 108 8.84 1.46 15.61
CA HIS A 108 9.13 0.08 15.25
C HIS A 108 8.10 -0.81 15.95
N PHE A 109 7.34 -1.57 15.18
CA PHE A 109 6.29 -2.45 15.67
C PHE A 109 6.79 -3.90 15.65
N TYR A 110 7.78 -4.18 16.50
CA TYR A 110 8.36 -5.52 16.64
C TYR A 110 8.05 -6.11 18.02
N GLN A 111 8.10 -7.43 18.13
CA GLN A 111 7.84 -8.17 19.36
C GLN A 111 8.67 -7.68 20.57
N LYS A 112 9.94 -7.31 20.33
CA LYS A 112 10.87 -6.85 21.38
C LYS A 112 10.60 -5.42 21.86
N GLU A 113 9.76 -4.67 21.16
CA GLU A 113 9.52 -3.25 21.45
C GLU A 113 8.50 -3.09 22.58
N PRO A 114 8.53 -1.98 23.36
CA PRO A 114 7.65 -1.81 24.51
C PRO A 114 6.15 -1.90 24.19
N LYS A 115 5.75 -1.43 23.01
CA LYS A 115 4.37 -1.54 22.51
C LYS A 115 4.10 -2.84 21.74
N GLY A 116 5.13 -3.64 21.49
CA GLY A 116 5.05 -4.92 20.79
C GLY A 116 4.77 -4.80 19.30
N PRO A 117 4.36 -5.92 18.67
CA PRO A 117 4.00 -5.97 17.26
C PRO A 117 2.70 -5.19 17.01
N PHE A 118 2.46 -4.82 15.76
CA PHE A 118 1.29 -4.03 15.40
C PHE A 118 -0.02 -4.81 15.47
N TYR A 119 0.02 -6.09 15.15
CA TYR A 119 -1.13 -6.97 15.29
C TYR A 119 -0.66 -8.37 15.67
N VAL A 120 -1.44 -9.08 16.47
CA VAL A 120 -1.18 -10.47 16.80
C VAL A 120 -2.42 -11.31 16.58
N TRP A 121 -2.34 -12.27 15.66
CA TRP A 121 -3.31 -13.36 15.56
C TRP A 121 -2.90 -14.44 16.55
N LYS A 122 -3.48 -14.36 17.75
CA LYS A 122 -3.27 -15.34 18.80
C LYS A 122 -3.81 -16.70 18.40
N ASN A 123 -3.06 -17.75 18.67
CA ASN A 123 -3.42 -19.12 18.35
C ASN A 123 -4.80 -19.51 18.89
N SER A 124 -5.02 -19.23 20.16
CA SER A 124 -6.24 -19.57 20.91
C SER A 124 -7.51 -18.94 20.33
N GLU A 125 -7.38 -17.89 19.51
CA GLU A 125 -8.49 -17.15 18.93
C GLU A 125 -8.58 -17.35 17.41
N ASN A 126 -7.46 -17.66 16.74
CA ASN A 126 -7.35 -17.61 15.28
C ASN A 126 -6.79 -18.92 14.66
N ILE A 127 -6.96 -20.06 15.32
CA ILE A 127 -6.37 -21.34 14.91
C ILE A 127 -6.67 -21.72 13.44
N ASN A 128 -7.90 -21.50 12.95
CA ASN A 128 -8.27 -21.81 11.56
C ASN A 128 -7.50 -20.97 10.55
N PHE A 129 -7.31 -19.67 10.84
CA PHE A 129 -6.48 -18.79 10.01
C PHE A 129 -5.03 -19.28 9.97
N ILE A 130 -4.48 -19.67 11.11
CA ILE A 130 -3.09 -20.15 11.22
C ILE A 130 -2.93 -21.48 10.48
N ILE A 131 -3.85 -22.43 10.63
CA ILE A 131 -3.83 -23.71 9.91
C ILE A 131 -3.83 -23.48 8.40
N SER A 132 -4.76 -22.66 7.89
CA SER A 132 -4.83 -22.37 6.45
C SER A 132 -3.55 -21.67 5.94
N LEU A 133 -3.02 -20.69 6.68
CA LEU A 133 -1.78 -20.00 6.32
C LEU A 133 -0.58 -20.96 6.27
N LEU A 134 -0.39 -21.81 7.29
CA LEU A 134 0.69 -22.80 7.34
C LEU A 134 0.53 -23.93 6.32
N SER A 135 -0.70 -24.18 5.86
CA SER A 135 -1.00 -25.10 4.75
C SER A 135 -0.72 -24.49 3.37
N GLY A 136 -0.31 -23.22 3.31
CA GLY A 136 -0.05 -22.50 2.05
C GLY A 136 -1.30 -22.00 1.34
N GLU A 137 -2.46 -22.05 2.00
CA GLU A 137 -3.70 -21.49 1.47
C GLU A 137 -3.66 -19.95 1.52
N GLU A 138 -4.34 -19.31 0.57
CA GLU A 138 -4.55 -17.86 0.62
C GLU A 138 -5.65 -17.55 1.64
N VAL A 139 -5.31 -16.83 2.70
CA VAL A 139 -6.22 -16.43 3.77
C VAL A 139 -6.49 -14.95 3.72
N THR A 140 -7.75 -14.54 3.93
CA THR A 140 -8.14 -13.12 3.99
C THR A 140 -8.44 -12.74 5.43
N VAL A 141 -7.84 -11.66 5.92
CA VAL A 141 -8.03 -11.15 7.28
C VAL A 141 -8.23 -9.63 7.29
N ASN A 142 -8.99 -9.15 8.27
CA ASN A 142 -9.16 -7.73 8.52
C ASN A 142 -8.29 -7.30 9.70
N VAL A 143 -7.41 -6.31 9.47
CA VAL A 143 -6.66 -5.65 10.53
C VAL A 143 -7.46 -4.43 10.97
N ASP A 144 -8.31 -4.63 11.98
CA ASP A 144 -9.31 -3.65 12.41
C ASP A 144 -8.67 -2.43 13.08
N ILE A 145 -9.03 -1.24 12.59
CA ILE A 145 -8.57 0.05 13.12
C ILE A 145 -9.06 0.36 14.53
N ARG A 146 -10.13 -0.30 14.98
CA ARG A 146 -10.69 -0.13 16.32
C ARG A 146 -9.87 -0.85 17.41
N GLN A 147 -8.81 -1.57 17.03
CA GLN A 147 -7.96 -2.26 17.98
C GLN A 147 -6.96 -1.34 18.69
N LYS A 148 -6.30 -1.92 19.70
CA LYS A 148 -5.65 -1.31 20.88
C LYS A 148 -4.70 -0.12 20.65
N PHE A 149 -4.14 0.08 19.46
CA PHE A 149 -3.20 1.16 19.21
C PHE A 149 -3.92 2.48 18.92
N ASN A 150 -3.97 3.36 19.94
CA ASN A 150 -4.49 4.73 19.79
C ASN A 150 -3.45 5.65 19.14
N PHE A 151 -2.92 5.27 17.98
CA PHE A 151 -2.03 6.11 17.19
C PHE A 151 -2.81 6.79 16.07
N ASN A 152 -2.58 8.09 15.91
CA ASN A 152 -3.15 8.82 14.80
C ASN A 152 -2.29 8.63 13.54
N ALA A 153 -2.93 8.51 12.38
CA ALA A 153 -2.30 8.51 11.06
C ALA A 153 -1.20 7.44 10.85
N VAL A 154 -1.39 6.24 11.38
CA VAL A 154 -0.40 5.16 11.22
C VAL A 154 -0.21 4.79 9.76
N LYS A 155 1.06 4.75 9.32
CA LYS A 155 1.49 4.41 7.96
C LYS A 155 2.74 3.56 8.02
N PHE A 156 2.79 2.45 7.29
CA PHE A 156 3.95 1.57 7.25
C PHE A 156 4.85 1.89 6.06
N SER A 157 6.16 1.96 6.32
CA SER A 157 7.25 1.90 5.33
C SER A 157 7.91 0.52 5.30
N TYR A 158 7.65 -0.33 6.28
CA TYR A 158 8.09 -1.73 6.26
C TYR A 158 6.99 -2.58 6.90
N ILE A 159 6.74 -3.76 6.32
CA ILE A 159 5.73 -4.70 6.82
C ILE A 159 6.20 -6.13 6.62
N LYS A 160 6.00 -6.96 7.63
CA LYS A 160 6.23 -8.40 7.55
C LYS A 160 5.30 -9.18 8.46
N LEU A 161 5.12 -10.45 8.14
CA LEU A 161 4.66 -11.47 9.05
C LEU A 161 5.84 -12.12 9.77
N SER A 162 5.70 -12.26 11.08
CA SER A 162 6.59 -13.04 11.95
C SER A 162 5.79 -14.16 12.62
N PHE A 163 6.44 -15.29 12.86
CA PHE A 163 5.80 -16.47 13.45
C PHE A 163 6.47 -16.74 14.79
N GLN A 164 5.71 -16.63 15.88
CA GLN A 164 6.23 -16.73 17.23
C GLN A 164 5.79 -18.05 17.86
N ALA A 165 6.75 -18.92 18.17
CA ALA A 165 6.52 -20.13 18.94
C ALA A 165 6.50 -19.86 20.46
N LEU A 166 5.84 -20.74 21.21
CA LEU A 166 5.74 -20.64 22.68
C LEU A 166 7.07 -20.78 23.43
N ASN A 167 8.08 -21.44 22.84
CA ASN A 167 9.40 -21.61 23.46
C ASN A 167 10.54 -21.53 22.44
N GLU A 168 11.75 -21.30 22.94
CA GLU A 168 12.94 -21.03 22.11
C GLU A 168 13.36 -22.23 21.25
N GLU A 169 13.29 -23.45 21.78
CA GLU A 169 13.64 -24.66 21.02
C GLU A 169 12.72 -24.81 19.79
N LYS A 170 11.40 -24.66 19.99
CA LYS A 170 10.42 -24.69 18.91
C LYS A 170 10.58 -23.53 17.95
N GLN A 171 10.94 -22.34 18.45
CA GLN A 171 11.22 -21.19 17.58
C GLN A 171 12.39 -21.50 16.64
N GLN A 172 13.49 -22.06 17.16
CA GLN A 172 14.66 -22.39 16.33
C GLN A 172 14.33 -23.41 15.23
N ASP A 173 13.53 -24.43 15.54
CA ASP A 173 13.13 -25.43 14.54
C ASP A 173 12.14 -24.86 13.53
N LEU A 174 11.22 -24.01 13.97
CA LEU A 174 10.29 -23.29 13.09
C LEU A 174 11.06 -22.37 12.13
N ASP A 175 12.01 -21.57 12.64
CA ASP A 175 12.81 -20.65 11.84
C ASP A 175 13.62 -21.38 10.75
N LYS A 176 14.17 -22.56 11.07
CA LYS A 176 14.87 -23.40 10.07
C LYS A 176 13.94 -23.82 8.94
N LEU A 177 12.68 -24.16 9.24
CA LEU A 177 11.69 -24.55 8.23
C LEU A 177 11.24 -23.35 7.40
N LEU A 178 10.90 -22.24 8.06
CA LEU A 178 10.38 -21.03 7.44
C LEU A 178 11.33 -20.40 6.42
N ARG A 179 12.65 -20.57 6.58
CA ARG A 179 13.67 -20.13 5.60
C ARG A 179 13.43 -20.63 4.16
N ASN A 180 12.66 -21.70 3.97
CA ASN A 180 12.34 -22.25 2.64
C ASN A 180 11.11 -21.61 1.99
N PHE A 181 10.47 -20.64 2.66
CA PHE A 181 9.21 -20.05 2.22
C PHE A 181 9.34 -18.55 1.89
N GLU A 182 8.46 -18.12 1.00
CA GLU A 182 8.13 -16.72 0.75
C GLU A 182 6.79 -16.38 1.36
N VAL A 183 6.63 -15.12 1.75
CA VAL A 183 5.33 -14.55 2.06
C VAL A 183 4.83 -13.76 0.86
N LYS A 184 3.60 -14.03 0.47
CA LYS A 184 2.80 -13.17 -0.41
C LYS A 184 1.73 -12.49 0.44
N MET A 185 1.79 -11.16 0.50
CA MET A 185 0.81 -10.30 1.18
C MET A 185 0.12 -9.43 0.14
N THR A 186 -1.21 -9.37 0.16
CA THR A 186 -1.98 -8.48 -0.73
C THR A 186 -2.80 -7.51 0.09
N HIS A 187 -2.51 -6.22 0.00
CA HIS A 187 -3.37 -5.17 0.53
C HIS A 187 -4.56 -4.99 -0.44
N LEU A 188 -5.80 -5.18 0.02
CA LEU A 188 -6.98 -5.21 -0.86
C LEU A 188 -7.49 -3.84 -1.33
N GLY A 189 -6.82 -2.77 -0.92
CA GLY A 189 -7.02 -1.43 -1.46
C GLY A 189 -7.85 -0.51 -0.58
N ASN A 190 -8.50 -1.02 0.47
CA ASN A 190 -9.14 -0.18 1.49
C ASN A 190 -8.17 0.10 2.65
N SER A 191 -7.58 1.28 2.68
CA SER A 191 -6.77 1.76 3.81
C SER A 191 -7.63 2.61 4.74
N HIS A 192 -7.58 2.31 6.03
CA HIS A 192 -8.26 3.07 7.07
C HIS A 192 -7.25 3.86 7.91
N PHE A 193 -7.57 5.09 8.27
CA PHE A 193 -6.71 5.95 9.08
C PHE A 193 -7.50 6.58 10.22
N HIS A 194 -6.98 6.46 11.44
CA HIS A 194 -7.52 7.11 12.61
C HIS A 194 -6.89 8.50 12.74
N CYS A 195 -7.69 9.54 12.93
CA CYS A 195 -7.19 10.90 13.14
C CYS A 195 -8.22 11.67 13.98
N ASP A 196 -7.85 12.06 15.21
CA ASP A 196 -8.68 12.87 16.10
C ASP A 196 -10.09 12.27 16.33
N GLY A 197 -10.13 10.98 16.66
CA GLY A 197 -11.37 10.24 16.94
C GLY A 197 -12.20 9.88 15.71
N LYS A 198 -11.77 10.26 14.50
CA LYS A 198 -12.45 9.92 13.25
C LYS A 198 -11.67 8.86 12.47
N ILE A 199 -12.38 8.02 11.75
CA ILE A 199 -11.82 7.05 10.81
C ILE A 199 -12.02 7.59 9.39
N TYR A 200 -10.92 7.64 8.64
CA TYR A 200 -10.88 8.05 7.25
C TYR A 200 -10.53 6.86 6.37
N THR A 201 -11.27 6.68 5.29
CA THR A 201 -11.07 5.57 4.36
C THR A 201 -10.54 6.08 3.03
N MET A 202 -9.56 5.37 2.51
CA MET A 202 -9.00 5.58 1.19
C MET A 202 -9.07 4.28 0.39
N THR A 203 -9.55 4.37 -0.85
CA THR A 203 -9.61 3.24 -1.78
C THR A 203 -8.52 3.37 -2.84
N SER A 204 -7.74 2.32 -3.03
CA SER A 204 -6.72 2.17 -4.07
C SER A 204 -6.89 0.83 -4.78
N ASP A 205 -6.10 0.62 -5.83
CA ASP A 205 -5.93 -0.72 -6.41
C ASP A 205 -5.32 -1.66 -5.36
N SER A 206 -5.58 -2.97 -5.52
CA SER A 206 -4.93 -3.99 -4.70
C SER A 206 -3.43 -4.02 -4.96
N LEU A 207 -2.66 -4.20 -3.90
CA LEU A 207 -1.20 -4.19 -3.97
C LEU A 207 -0.63 -5.50 -3.44
N GLU A 208 0.09 -6.22 -4.29
CA GLU A 208 0.81 -7.43 -3.91
C GLU A 208 2.25 -7.10 -3.48
N ILE A 209 2.62 -7.61 -2.32
CA ILE A 209 3.93 -7.51 -1.69
C ILE A 209 4.45 -8.94 -1.52
N ARG A 210 5.64 -9.21 -2.03
CA ARG A 210 6.32 -10.50 -1.86
C ARG A 210 7.71 -10.32 -1.30
N TYR A 211 8.09 -11.20 -0.38
CA TYR A 211 9.44 -11.29 0.17
C TYR A 211 9.72 -12.70 0.72
N SER A 212 10.98 -13.10 0.80
CA SER A 212 11.42 -14.36 1.40
C SER A 212 11.53 -14.28 2.91
N LEU A 213 11.26 -15.37 3.62
CA LEU A 213 11.53 -15.46 5.06
C LEU A 213 13.01 -15.75 5.37
N VAL A 214 13.79 -16.14 4.37
CA VAL A 214 15.25 -16.12 4.48
C VAL A 214 15.75 -14.68 4.34
N GLU A 215 16.59 -14.27 5.30
CA GLU A 215 17.20 -12.94 5.36
C GLU A 215 18.73 -13.05 5.30
N TYR A 216 19.41 -12.12 4.60
CA TYR A 216 20.88 -12.03 4.58
C TYR A 216 21.43 -11.30 5.80
N ALA A 217 20.69 -10.30 6.27
CA ALA A 217 20.89 -9.56 7.50
C ALA A 217 19.52 -9.33 8.13
N PRO A 218 19.43 -9.00 9.44
CA PRO A 218 18.14 -8.73 10.06
C PRO A 218 17.30 -7.75 9.24
N GLU A 219 16.05 -8.14 8.99
CA GLU A 219 15.08 -7.39 8.20
C GLU A 219 15.46 -7.23 6.72
N ASP A 220 16.44 -7.95 6.17
CA ASP A 220 16.86 -7.90 4.76
C ASP A 220 16.58 -9.23 4.02
N PRO A 221 15.33 -9.44 3.54
CA PRO A 221 14.96 -10.64 2.81
C PRO A 221 15.80 -10.86 1.56
N ALA A 222 16.20 -12.11 1.33
CA ALA A 222 17.00 -12.47 0.16
C ALA A 222 16.29 -12.23 -1.19
N ILE A 223 14.97 -12.43 -1.23
CA ILE A 223 14.13 -12.22 -2.41
C ILE A 223 13.03 -11.24 -2.03
N VAL A 224 12.82 -10.21 -2.85
CA VAL A 224 11.78 -9.20 -2.65
C VAL A 224 11.19 -8.72 -3.96
N SER A 225 9.91 -8.38 -3.94
CA SER A 225 9.22 -7.67 -5.02
C SER A 225 9.64 -6.19 -5.12
N GLU A 226 9.46 -5.57 -6.28
CA GLU A 226 9.70 -4.12 -6.46
C GLU A 226 8.80 -3.26 -5.57
N VAL A 227 7.57 -3.72 -5.30
CA VAL A 227 6.66 -3.06 -4.36
C VAL A 227 7.25 -3.04 -2.96
N PHE A 228 7.79 -4.17 -2.49
CA PHE A 228 8.45 -4.24 -1.18
C PHE A 228 9.63 -3.26 -1.09
N LYS A 229 10.45 -3.17 -2.16
CA LYS A 229 11.57 -2.20 -2.22
C LYS A 229 11.10 -0.75 -2.13
N LYS A 230 10.01 -0.39 -2.83
CA LYS A 230 9.43 0.95 -2.79
C LYS A 230 8.86 1.29 -1.42
N LEU A 231 8.18 0.34 -0.78
CA LEU A 231 7.68 0.49 0.58
C LEU A 231 8.84 0.79 1.53
N ARG A 232 9.88 -0.05 1.50
CA ARG A 232 11.07 0.07 2.36
C ARG A 232 11.82 1.39 2.20
N LYS A 233 11.89 1.93 0.98
CA LYS A 233 12.51 3.24 0.71
C LYS A 233 11.67 4.42 1.18
N GLY A 234 10.41 4.19 1.55
CA GLY A 234 9.44 5.26 1.84
C GLY A 234 8.89 5.94 0.58
N ASP A 235 9.16 5.39 -0.61
CA ASP A 235 8.58 5.86 -1.89
C ASP A 235 7.06 5.67 -1.93
N MET A 236 6.57 4.76 -1.09
CA MET A 236 5.16 4.57 -0.81
C MET A 236 4.95 4.24 0.66
N MET A 237 3.76 4.51 1.16
CA MET A 237 3.34 4.14 2.50
C MET A 237 1.91 3.63 2.47
N LEU A 238 1.59 2.69 3.35
CA LEU A 238 0.28 2.06 3.42
C LEU A 238 -0.27 2.18 4.83
N SER A 239 -1.59 2.26 4.96
CA SER A 239 -2.16 1.99 6.29
C SER A 239 -2.03 0.49 6.54
N PRO A 240 -1.54 0.07 7.72
CA PRO A 240 -1.63 -1.33 8.12
C PRO A 240 -3.08 -1.74 8.42
N TYR A 241 -3.97 -0.80 8.73
CA TYR A 241 -5.40 -1.05 8.96
C TYR A 241 -6.13 -1.19 7.63
N ALA A 242 -6.29 -2.44 7.20
CA ALA A 242 -6.86 -2.80 5.92
C ALA A 242 -7.34 -4.25 5.92
N MET A 243 -8.04 -4.64 4.86
CA MET A 243 -8.15 -6.06 4.54
C MET A 243 -6.90 -6.54 3.81
N TRP A 244 -6.36 -7.65 4.28
CA TRP A 244 -5.16 -8.27 3.77
C TRP A 244 -5.45 -9.69 3.32
N LYS A 245 -4.75 -10.13 2.27
CA LYS A 245 -4.58 -11.55 1.96
C LYS A 245 -3.17 -11.97 2.28
N PHE A 246 -3.00 -13.12 2.90
CA PHE A 246 -1.70 -13.71 3.19
C PHE A 246 -1.62 -15.12 2.62
N GLN A 247 -0.44 -15.48 2.13
CA GLN A 247 -0.14 -16.81 1.65
C GLN A 247 1.34 -17.11 1.89
N LEU A 248 1.63 -18.31 2.39
CA LEU A 248 2.97 -18.87 2.41
C LEU A 248 3.20 -19.66 1.12
N LEU A 249 4.28 -19.33 0.42
CA LEU A 249 4.67 -19.96 -0.84
C LEU A 249 5.93 -20.76 -0.64
N ASP A 250 5.95 -22.01 -1.10
CA ASP A 250 7.17 -22.82 -1.13
C ASP A 250 8.05 -22.37 -2.29
N SER A 251 9.03 -21.51 -1.99
CA SER A 251 9.88 -20.83 -2.97
C SER A 251 10.72 -21.77 -3.85
N ALA A 252 10.96 -23.01 -3.42
CA ALA A 252 11.90 -23.92 -4.10
C ALA A 252 11.41 -25.37 -4.21
N ASN A 253 10.15 -25.66 -3.84
CA ASN A 253 9.66 -27.03 -3.62
C ASN A 253 10.54 -27.83 -2.63
N THR A 254 11.29 -27.11 -1.80
CA THR A 254 12.13 -27.67 -0.73
C THR A 254 11.48 -27.47 0.63
N GLY A 255 10.48 -26.59 0.70
CA GLY A 255 9.61 -26.45 1.85
C GLY A 255 8.79 -27.71 2.07
N SER A 256 8.28 -27.85 3.29
CA SER A 256 7.30 -28.88 3.60
C SER A 256 6.20 -28.25 4.44
N LEU A 257 5.13 -27.82 3.78
CA LEU A 257 3.93 -27.26 4.42
C LEU A 257 3.39 -28.23 5.50
N GLY A 258 3.42 -29.53 5.23
CA GLY A 258 3.08 -30.56 6.22
C GLY A 258 3.94 -30.55 7.49
N LYS A 259 5.22 -30.16 7.41
CA LYS A 259 6.07 -29.98 8.59
C LYS A 259 5.73 -28.70 9.37
N LEU A 260 5.30 -27.63 8.69
CA LEU A 260 4.83 -26.40 9.36
C LEU A 260 3.58 -26.66 10.20
N LEU A 261 2.69 -27.55 9.73
CA LEU A 261 1.47 -27.90 10.47
C LEU A 261 1.73 -28.54 11.85
N ALA A 262 2.91 -29.13 12.07
CA ALA A 262 3.30 -29.64 13.39
C ALA A 262 3.46 -28.53 14.45
N PHE A 263 3.51 -27.26 14.02
CA PHE A 263 3.66 -26.11 14.90
C PHE A 263 2.33 -25.39 15.16
N VAL A 264 1.22 -25.79 14.54
CA VAL A 264 -0.08 -25.10 14.63
C VAL A 264 -0.47 -24.80 16.07
N ASP A 265 -0.36 -25.75 17.00
CA ASP A 265 -0.83 -25.55 18.38
C ASP A 265 0.09 -24.66 19.23
N TYR A 266 1.22 -24.21 18.68
CA TYR A 266 2.30 -23.57 19.44
C TYR A 266 2.71 -22.21 18.87
N ILE A 267 2.01 -21.69 17.86
CA ILE A 267 2.42 -20.44 17.20
C ILE A 267 1.34 -19.37 17.20
N ASP A 268 1.78 -18.15 17.45
CA ASP A 268 1.08 -16.92 17.11
C ASP A 268 1.64 -16.37 15.80
N VAL A 269 0.81 -15.65 15.04
CA VAL A 269 1.26 -14.90 13.86
C VAL A 269 1.21 -13.41 14.17
N LEU A 270 2.29 -12.70 13.87
CA LEU A 270 2.48 -11.29 14.21
C LEU A 270 2.56 -10.49 12.91
N LEU A 271 1.80 -9.40 12.84
CA LEU A 271 2.04 -8.34 11.86
C LEU A 271 3.03 -7.36 12.47
N GLU A 272 4.21 -7.31 11.89
CA GLU A 272 5.30 -6.44 12.32
C GLU A 272 5.66 -5.45 11.22
N GLY A 273 6.39 -4.41 11.59
CA GLY A 273 6.78 -3.41 10.63
C GLY A 273 7.44 -2.19 11.22
N GLU A 274 7.76 -1.27 10.34
CA GLU A 274 8.20 0.08 10.68
C GLU A 274 7.25 1.05 10.03
N GLY A 275 6.94 2.11 10.77
CA GLY A 275 6.00 3.08 10.29
C GLY A 275 6.12 4.41 10.98
N GLN A 276 5.18 5.26 10.61
CA GLN A 276 5.04 6.62 11.06
C GLN A 276 3.66 6.81 11.64
N TYR A 277 3.58 7.68 12.63
CA TYR A 277 2.32 8.15 13.21
C TYR A 277 2.41 9.64 13.53
N LEU A 278 1.26 10.27 13.71
CA LEU A 278 1.16 11.68 14.07
C LEU A 278 1.39 11.87 15.57
N ASN A 279 2.31 12.76 15.92
CA ASN A 279 2.56 13.22 17.28
C ASN A 279 1.30 13.86 17.87
N GLU A 280 1.04 13.60 19.15
CA GLU A 280 -0.12 14.11 19.88
C GLU A 280 -0.19 15.64 19.88
N ASP A 281 0.95 16.32 19.97
CA ASP A 281 1.04 17.78 19.88
C ASP A 281 0.57 18.36 18.54
N CYS A 282 0.44 17.50 17.52
CA CYS A 282 0.03 17.86 16.17
C CYS A 282 -1.35 17.32 15.80
N ILE A 283 -2.17 16.86 16.76
CA ILE A 283 -3.54 16.39 16.49
C ILE A 283 -4.39 17.45 15.78
N SER A 284 -4.11 18.75 15.97
CA SER A 284 -4.80 19.83 15.25
C SER A 284 -4.69 19.74 13.72
N GLN A 285 -3.76 18.93 13.20
CA GLN A 285 -3.60 18.64 11.77
C GLN A 285 -4.71 17.71 11.24
N CYS A 286 -5.37 16.95 12.12
CA CYS A 286 -6.53 16.12 11.81
C CYS A 286 -7.85 16.91 11.69
N SER A 287 -7.92 18.14 12.24
CA SER A 287 -9.18 18.87 12.43
C SER A 287 -9.53 19.87 11.32
N ASN A 288 -8.62 20.15 10.38
CA ASN A 288 -8.86 21.14 9.32
C ASN A 288 -9.17 20.49 7.97
N ASN A 289 -10.45 20.51 7.58
CA ASN A 289 -10.92 20.22 6.22
C ASN A 289 -10.47 18.87 5.63
N MET A 290 -10.15 17.86 6.46
CA MET A 290 -9.76 16.54 5.96
C MET A 290 -10.84 15.88 5.10
N GLU A 291 -12.10 16.17 5.40
CA GLU A 291 -13.29 15.69 4.67
C GLU A 291 -13.34 16.21 3.22
N VAL A 292 -12.58 17.26 2.89
CA VAL A 292 -12.39 17.73 1.50
C VAL A 292 -11.53 16.75 0.70
N TYR A 293 -10.64 16.02 1.36
CA TYR A 293 -9.66 15.15 0.70
C TYR A 293 -9.92 13.65 0.90
N TYR A 294 -10.59 13.29 1.99
CA TYR A 294 -10.75 11.92 2.47
C TYR A 294 -12.21 11.60 2.81
N ILE A 295 -12.60 10.34 2.67
CA ILE A 295 -13.94 9.87 2.99
C ILE A 295 -13.99 9.52 4.48
N VAL A 296 -14.92 10.10 5.23
CA VAL A 296 -15.16 9.72 6.63
C VAL A 296 -15.96 8.43 6.67
N ASP A 297 -15.50 7.45 7.44
CA ASP A 297 -16.27 6.25 7.71
C ASP A 297 -17.36 6.58 8.75
N ALA A 298 -18.60 6.67 8.29
CA ALA A 298 -19.76 6.99 9.11
C ALA A 298 -20.21 5.83 10.02
N THR A 299 -19.55 4.66 9.93
CA THR A 299 -19.84 3.50 10.79
C THR A 299 -19.02 3.48 12.08
N ALA A 300 -18.27 4.55 12.36
CA ALA A 300 -17.51 4.75 13.59
C ALA A 300 -18.41 5.02 14.80
#